data_AF-A0A8J3YUD8-F1
#
_entry.id   AF-A0A8J3YUD8-F1
#
_cell.length_a   1.000
_cell.length_b   1.000
_cell.length_c   1.000
_cell.angle_alpha   90.00
_cell.angle_beta   90.00
_cell.angle_gamma   90.00
#
_symmetry.space_group_name_H-M   'P 1'
#
loop_
_entity.id
_entity.type
_entity.pdbx_description
1 polymer ?
#
loop_
_entity_poly.entity_id
_entity_poly.type
_entity_poly.pdbx_seq_one_letter_code
_entity_poly.pdbx_strand_id
1 'polypeptide(L)'
;MPEIAADQDPAIESATSPTSTSAPASTAQSPSTPPWERNGKPFDPARAWSLIENLRADLAAARTTPPAGPAGTGTPPAPVDVPDVQTLRADLVRERVARRFGFDDALLDLLGTGDEATLTSRAQTLADRLNPPGAGGGSPVPRRPVEQLRGGADPTTDAEETDPAKLAGKVRRGF
;
A
#
# COMPACT_ATOMS: atom_id res chain seq x y z
N MET A 1 -10.30 -31.45 88.62
CA MET A 1 -9.00 -31.35 87.94
C MET A 1 -9.26 -30.81 86.55
N PRO A 2 -8.53 -29.78 86.11
CA PRO A 2 -9.08 -28.42 86.01
C PRO A 2 -8.86 -27.76 84.63
N GLU A 3 -9.43 -26.55 84.48
CA GLU A 3 -8.85 -25.38 83.77
C GLU A 3 -8.79 -25.45 82.22
N ILE A 4 -9.10 -24.43 81.42
CA ILE A 4 -8.85 -22.99 81.56
C ILE A 4 -9.88 -22.21 80.70
N ALA A 5 -10.41 -21.12 81.25
CA ALA A 5 -11.09 -20.06 80.51
C ALA A 5 -10.08 -19.01 80.01
N ALA A 6 -10.21 -18.54 78.78
CA ALA A 6 -9.71 -17.25 78.26
C ALA A 6 -10.32 -17.09 76.85
N ASP A 7 -11.30 -16.22 76.61
CA ASP A 7 -11.19 -14.77 76.41
C ASP A 7 -10.29 -14.36 75.22
N GLN A 8 -10.89 -13.56 74.33
CA GLN A 8 -10.34 -12.67 73.27
C GLN A 8 -10.18 -13.16 71.81
N ASP A 9 -11.22 -12.93 70.99
CA ASP A 9 -11.35 -11.92 69.90
C ASP A 9 -10.27 -11.77 68.76
N PRO A 10 -10.52 -11.08 67.62
CA PRO A 10 -10.92 -11.68 66.34
C PRO A 10 -10.03 -11.34 65.13
N ALA A 11 -9.96 -12.24 64.14
CA ALA A 11 -9.63 -12.03 62.72
C ALA A 11 -9.72 -13.44 62.10
N ILE A 12 -10.37 -13.73 60.98
CA ILE A 12 -10.16 -13.19 59.64
C ILE A 12 -11.40 -13.60 58.80
N GLU A 13 -12.04 -12.61 58.16
CA GLU A 13 -12.37 -12.57 56.72
C GLU A 13 -12.50 -13.96 56.03
N SER A 14 -13.60 -14.37 55.39
CA SER A 14 -14.42 -13.63 54.43
C SER A 14 -15.74 -14.39 54.22
N ALA A 15 -16.85 -13.75 54.59
CA ALA A 15 -18.16 -14.06 54.05
C ALA A 15 -18.45 -13.04 52.94
N THR A 16 -18.68 -13.46 51.70
CA THR A 16 -19.42 -12.63 50.73
C THR A 16 -20.20 -13.45 49.72
N SER A 17 -21.47 -13.64 50.05
CA SER A 17 -22.62 -13.55 49.15
C SER A 17 -23.84 -13.28 50.06
N PRO A 18 -24.96 -12.69 49.62
CA PRO A 18 -25.23 -11.93 48.38
C PRO A 18 -26.03 -10.61 48.64
N THR A 19 -26.40 -9.92 47.56
CA THR A 19 -27.58 -9.01 47.41
C THR A 19 -27.33 -7.50 47.29
N SER A 20 -27.79 -7.01 46.13
CA SER A 20 -28.16 -5.68 45.68
C SER A 20 -28.53 -4.65 46.75
N THR A 21 -28.10 -3.39 46.57
CA THR A 21 -28.94 -2.16 46.64
C THR A 21 -28.12 -0.88 46.40
N SER A 22 -28.74 0.03 45.63
CA SER A 22 -28.54 1.49 45.54
C SER A 22 -27.69 2.06 44.40
N ALA A 23 -28.38 2.80 43.51
CA ALA A 23 -27.80 3.74 42.55
C ALA A 23 -27.31 5.03 43.25
N PRO A 24 -26.50 5.85 42.58
CA PRO A 24 -27.01 7.18 42.19
C PRO A 24 -26.64 7.66 40.77
N ALA A 25 -27.61 8.35 40.17
CA ALA A 25 -27.58 9.44 39.18
C ALA A 25 -26.53 9.48 38.03
N SER A 26 -27.06 9.30 36.81
CA SER A 26 -26.83 10.05 35.57
C SER A 26 -25.40 10.44 35.15
N THR A 27 -24.81 9.58 34.33
CA THR A 27 -24.36 10.02 33.00
C THR A 27 -25.25 9.30 32.00
N ALA A 28 -25.91 10.05 31.12
CA ALA A 28 -26.71 9.49 30.04
C ALA A 28 -25.84 8.61 29.13
N GLN A 29 -25.72 7.33 29.46
CA GLN A 29 -25.24 6.32 28.56
C GLN A 29 -26.38 6.11 27.57
N SER A 30 -26.23 6.68 26.38
CA SER A 30 -26.94 6.24 25.18
C SER A 30 -27.06 4.71 25.21
N PRO A 31 -28.18 4.10 24.81
CA PRO A 31 -28.31 2.64 24.75
C PRO A 31 -27.21 2.15 23.82
N SER A 32 -26.07 1.80 24.39
CA SER A 32 -24.85 1.49 23.68
C SER A 32 -25.04 0.07 23.23
N THR A 33 -25.75 -0.05 22.11
CA THR A 33 -25.85 -1.25 21.31
C THR A 33 -24.48 -1.93 21.36
N PRO A 34 -24.37 -3.14 21.92
CA PRO A 34 -23.06 -3.74 22.08
C PRO A 34 -22.39 -3.88 20.71
N PRO A 35 -21.06 -3.81 20.62
CA PRO A 35 -20.35 -3.65 19.34
C PRO A 35 -20.53 -4.84 18.37
N TRP A 36 -21.06 -5.97 18.84
CA TRP A 36 -21.43 -7.13 18.02
C TRP A 36 -22.81 -7.03 17.37
N GLU A 37 -23.63 -6.04 17.75
CA GLU A 37 -24.91 -5.76 17.12
C GLU A 37 -24.71 -4.91 15.86
N ARG A 38 -24.83 -5.58 14.71
CA ARG A 38 -24.71 -4.94 13.41
C ARG A 38 -25.98 -4.15 13.11
N ASN A 39 -25.86 -2.83 12.99
CA ASN A 39 -26.94 -1.92 12.56
C ASN A 39 -28.18 -1.91 13.47
N GLY A 40 -28.01 -2.03 14.79
CA GLY A 40 -29.12 -1.98 15.75
C GLY A 40 -30.04 -3.21 15.72
N LYS A 41 -29.63 -4.29 15.03
CA LYS A 41 -30.32 -5.59 15.09
C LYS A 41 -29.64 -6.45 16.15
N PRO A 42 -30.41 -7.10 17.05
CA PRO A 42 -29.85 -8.04 18.01
C PRO A 42 -29.21 -9.21 17.27
N PHE A 43 -28.10 -9.71 17.81
CA PHE A 43 -27.43 -10.89 17.27
C PHE A 43 -28.30 -12.14 17.48
N ASP A 44 -28.64 -12.82 16.39
CA ASP A 44 -29.42 -14.06 16.41
C ASP A 44 -28.46 -15.27 16.26
N PRO A 45 -28.15 -16.00 17.35
CA PRO A 45 -27.25 -17.13 17.31
C PRO A 45 -27.80 -18.30 16.49
N ALA A 46 -29.13 -18.48 16.42
CA ALA A 46 -29.74 -19.58 15.68
C ALA A 46 -29.54 -19.38 14.17
N ARG A 47 -29.79 -18.15 13.69
CA ARG A 47 -29.56 -17.79 12.28
C ARG A 47 -28.08 -17.91 11.88
N ALA A 48 -27.17 -17.51 12.77
CA ALA A 48 -25.74 -17.67 12.54
C ALA A 48 -25.33 -19.15 12.45
N TRP A 49 -25.86 -20.00 13.33
CA TRP A 49 -25.61 -21.44 13.30
C TRP A 49 -26.14 -22.11 12.04
N SER A 50 -27.37 -21.82 11.62
CA SER A 50 -27.93 -22.37 10.37
C SER A 50 -27.11 -21.95 9.14
N LEU A 51 -26.58 -20.72 9.12
CA LEU A 51 -25.69 -20.27 8.04
C LEU A 51 -24.39 -21.08 8.03
N ILE A 52 -23.78 -21.32 9.19
CA ILE A 52 -22.55 -22.11 9.30
C ILE A 52 -22.79 -23.55 8.85
N GLU A 53 -23.94 -24.14 9.19
CA GLU A 53 -24.31 -25.49 8.76
C GLU A 53 -24.47 -25.59 7.24
N ASN A 54 -25.18 -24.64 6.62
CA ASN A 54 -25.29 -24.57 5.16
C ASN A 54 -23.92 -24.43 4.49
N LEU A 55 -23.06 -23.54 4.99
CA LEU A 55 -21.71 -23.35 4.44
C LEU A 55 -20.84 -24.60 4.61
N ARG A 56 -21.01 -25.35 5.70
CA ARG A 56 -20.32 -26.64 5.88
C ARG A 56 -20.83 -27.69 4.90
N ALA A 57 -22.14 -27.74 4.66
CA ALA A 57 -22.73 -28.63 3.66
C ALA A 57 -22.23 -28.28 2.25
N ASP A 58 -22.17 -26.99 1.90
CA ASP A 58 -21.67 -26.52 0.60
C ASP A 58 -20.18 -26.87 0.42
N LEU A 59 -19.36 -26.70 1.46
CA LEU A 59 -17.94 -27.09 1.41
C LEU A 59 -17.75 -28.60 1.32
N ALA A 60 -18.60 -29.40 1.98
CA ALA A 60 -18.58 -30.85 1.86
C ALA A 60 -18.99 -31.30 0.45
N ALA A 61 -20.04 -30.71 -0.12
CA ALA A 61 -20.47 -30.97 -1.49
C ALA A 61 -19.39 -30.60 -2.50
N ALA A 62 -18.79 -29.40 -2.38
CA ALA A 62 -17.72 -28.94 -3.25
C ALA A 62 -16.43 -29.79 -3.15
N ARG A 63 -16.17 -30.43 -2.00
CA ARG A 63 -15.04 -31.34 -1.83
C ARG A 63 -15.29 -32.74 -2.37
N THR A 64 -16.53 -33.20 -2.37
CA THR A 64 -16.89 -34.57 -2.79
C THR A 64 -17.23 -34.65 -4.28
N THR A 65 -17.64 -33.53 -4.87
CA THR A 65 -17.89 -33.41 -6.32
C THR A 65 -16.68 -32.78 -6.99
N PRO A 66 -15.76 -33.55 -7.62
CA PRO A 66 -14.90 -32.98 -8.66
C PRO A 66 -15.79 -32.42 -9.78
N PRO A 67 -15.43 -31.29 -10.41
CA PRO A 67 -16.34 -30.51 -11.25
C PRO A 67 -16.73 -31.28 -12.52
N ALA A 68 -17.87 -31.96 -12.49
CA ALA A 68 -18.68 -32.17 -13.67
C ALA A 68 -19.55 -30.92 -13.82
N GLY A 69 -19.30 -30.15 -14.88
CA GLY A 69 -19.98 -28.89 -15.17
C GLY A 69 -21.51 -29.01 -15.33
N PRO A 70 -22.22 -27.87 -15.35
CA PRO A 70 -23.61 -27.77 -14.89
C PRO A 70 -24.63 -28.03 -16.01
N ALA A 71 -25.74 -28.68 -15.66
CA ALA A 71 -27.00 -28.52 -16.37
C ALA A 71 -27.96 -27.71 -15.47
N GLY A 72 -27.95 -26.39 -15.65
CA GLY A 72 -28.84 -25.47 -14.93
C GLY A 72 -28.25 -24.07 -14.71
N THR A 73 -28.22 -23.25 -15.78
CA THR A 73 -28.19 -21.77 -15.76
C THR A 73 -27.17 -21.02 -14.89
N GLY A 74 -26.05 -21.63 -14.55
CA GLY A 74 -24.84 -20.89 -14.22
C GLY A 74 -23.84 -21.13 -15.32
N THR A 75 -23.54 -20.14 -16.15
CA THR A 75 -22.22 -20.09 -16.79
C THR A 75 -21.22 -20.45 -15.69
N PRO A 76 -20.43 -21.52 -15.80
CA PRO A 76 -19.38 -21.78 -14.82
C PRO A 76 -18.61 -20.46 -14.67
N PRO A 77 -18.22 -19.99 -13.46
CA PRO A 77 -17.17 -19.00 -13.44
C PRO A 77 -16.07 -19.65 -14.26
N ALA A 78 -15.78 -19.08 -15.43
CA ALA A 78 -14.65 -19.51 -16.23
C ALA A 78 -13.49 -19.66 -15.23
N PRO A 79 -12.64 -20.71 -15.35
CA PRO A 79 -11.46 -20.78 -14.50
C PRO A 79 -10.86 -19.39 -14.52
N VAL A 80 -10.90 -18.68 -13.37
CA VAL A 80 -10.59 -17.25 -13.33
C VAL A 80 -9.26 -17.16 -14.01
N ASP A 81 -9.27 -16.56 -15.21
CA ASP A 81 -8.25 -16.85 -16.19
C ASP A 81 -6.95 -16.49 -15.47
N VAL A 82 -6.03 -17.44 -15.30
CA VAL A 82 -4.81 -17.23 -14.51
C VAL A 82 -4.10 -15.90 -14.83
N PRO A 83 -4.18 -15.31 -16.06
CA PRO A 83 -3.77 -13.92 -16.30
C PRO A 83 -4.48 -12.84 -15.43
N ASP A 84 -5.76 -12.95 -15.12
CA ASP A 84 -6.51 -11.95 -14.32
C ASP A 84 -5.98 -11.87 -12.88
N VAL A 85 -5.62 -13.01 -12.29
CA VAL A 85 -5.01 -13.01 -10.95
C VAL A 85 -3.60 -12.42 -10.98
N GLN A 86 -2.85 -12.65 -12.06
CA GLN A 86 -1.50 -12.11 -12.22
C GLN A 86 -1.51 -10.59 -12.50
N THR A 87 -2.47 -10.11 -13.27
CA THR A 87 -2.69 -8.67 -13.50
C THR A 87 -3.10 -7.99 -12.20
N LEU A 88 -4.07 -8.54 -11.46
CA LEU A 88 -4.45 -8.03 -10.14
C LEU A 88 -3.27 -7.97 -9.16
N ARG A 89 -2.39 -8.98 -9.17
CA ARG A 89 -1.17 -8.98 -8.36
C ARG A 89 -0.19 -7.89 -8.80
N ALA A 90 0.01 -7.72 -10.10
CA ALA A 90 0.87 -6.67 -10.64
C ALA A 90 0.32 -5.27 -10.29
N ASP A 91 -0.98 -5.08 -10.37
CA ASP A 91 -1.65 -3.82 -10.04
C ASP A 91 -1.56 -3.51 -8.53
N LEU A 92 -1.73 -4.52 -7.67
CA LEU A 92 -1.51 -4.35 -6.22
C LEU A 92 -0.06 -3.98 -5.86
N VAL A 93 0.93 -4.48 -6.61
CA VAL A 93 2.33 -4.07 -6.43
C VAL A 93 2.50 -2.62 -6.88
N ARG A 94 1.91 -2.25 -8.02
CA ARG A 94 1.95 -0.89 -8.55
C ARG A 94 1.35 0.13 -7.59
N GLU A 95 0.17 -0.17 -7.03
CA GLU A 95 -0.48 0.67 -6.02
C GLU A 95 0.36 0.80 -4.75
N ARG A 96 0.98 -0.28 -4.27
CA ARG A 96 1.85 -0.24 -3.09
C ARG A 96 3.04 0.68 -3.30
N VAL A 97 3.68 0.59 -4.46
CA VAL A 97 4.79 1.48 -4.81
C VAL A 97 4.31 2.92 -4.92
N ALA A 98 3.21 3.19 -5.63
CA ALA A 98 2.66 4.54 -5.76
C ALA A 98 2.34 5.19 -4.41
N ARG A 99 1.70 4.45 -3.49
CA ARG A 99 1.41 4.94 -2.13
C ARG A 99 2.67 5.26 -1.34
N ARG A 100 3.75 4.51 -1.53
CA ARG A 100 5.04 4.75 -0.87
C ARG A 100 5.66 6.08 -1.30
N PHE A 101 5.49 6.47 -2.57
CA PHE A 101 6.02 7.71 -3.14
C PHE A 101 4.99 8.85 -3.20
N GLY A 102 3.75 8.62 -2.76
CA GLY A 102 2.69 9.62 -2.74
C GLY A 102 2.11 9.98 -4.11
N PHE A 103 2.16 9.04 -5.07
CA PHE A 103 1.62 9.24 -6.41
C PHE A 103 0.10 9.06 -6.45
N ASP A 104 -0.54 9.82 -7.34
CA ASP A 104 -1.96 9.75 -7.65
C ASP A 104 -2.25 8.73 -8.77
N ASP A 105 -3.53 8.47 -9.02
CA ASP A 105 -3.97 7.53 -10.07
C ASP A 105 -3.52 7.96 -11.47
N ALA A 106 -3.31 9.25 -11.70
CA ALA A 106 -2.79 9.75 -12.98
C ALA A 106 -1.32 9.34 -13.20
N LEU A 107 -0.50 9.36 -12.16
CA LEU A 107 0.91 8.94 -12.23
C LEU A 107 1.09 7.42 -12.16
N LEU A 108 0.09 6.67 -11.70
CA LEU A 108 0.10 5.21 -11.67
C LEU A 108 0.20 4.59 -13.08
N ASP A 109 -0.42 5.20 -14.10
CA ASP A 109 -0.33 4.71 -15.48
C ASP A 109 1.10 4.87 -16.05
N LEU A 110 1.80 5.94 -15.64
CA LEU A 110 3.15 6.25 -16.09
C LEU A 110 4.22 5.29 -15.53
N LEU A 111 3.96 4.61 -14.40
CA LEU A 111 4.83 3.57 -13.86
C LEU A 111 4.91 2.33 -14.78
N GLY A 112 3.84 2.10 -15.55
CA GLY A 112 3.68 0.96 -16.44
C GLY A 112 3.55 -0.38 -15.71
N THR A 113 3.71 -1.48 -16.45
CA THR A 113 3.75 -2.83 -15.90
C THR A 113 5.19 -3.24 -15.57
N GLY A 114 5.35 -4.11 -14.57
CA GLY A 114 6.65 -4.62 -14.15
C GLY A 114 6.60 -5.32 -12.79
N ASP A 115 7.76 -5.84 -12.40
CA ASP A 115 8.03 -6.33 -11.05
C ASP A 115 8.30 -5.16 -10.07
N GLU A 116 8.23 -5.46 -8.78
CA GLU A 116 8.35 -4.45 -7.71
C GLU A 116 9.68 -3.68 -7.77
N ALA A 117 10.79 -4.33 -8.11
CA ALA A 117 12.10 -3.69 -8.18
C ALA A 117 12.18 -2.68 -9.33
N THR A 118 11.60 -3.02 -10.49
CA THR A 118 11.54 -2.10 -11.63
C THR A 118 10.60 -0.94 -11.35
N LEU A 119 9.42 -1.21 -10.76
CA LEU A 119 8.44 -0.19 -10.42
C LEU A 119 8.97 0.80 -9.38
N THR A 120 9.68 0.33 -8.35
CA THR A 120 10.31 1.20 -7.34
C THR A 120 11.41 2.07 -7.93
N SER A 121 12.25 1.52 -8.81
CA SER A 121 13.31 2.28 -9.49
C SER A 121 12.75 3.38 -10.41
N ARG A 122 11.70 3.06 -11.17
CA ARG A 122 10.97 4.04 -11.99
C ARG A 122 10.28 5.10 -11.13
N ALA A 123 9.61 4.68 -10.05
CA ALA A 123 8.96 5.57 -9.12
C ALA A 123 9.96 6.54 -8.48
N GLN A 124 11.12 6.05 -8.06
CA GLN A 124 12.16 6.89 -7.49
C GLN A 124 12.68 7.92 -8.51
N THR A 125 12.98 7.48 -9.74
CA THR A 125 13.40 8.39 -10.81
C THR A 125 12.35 9.47 -11.10
N LEU A 126 11.07 9.10 -11.03
CA LEU A 126 9.96 10.02 -11.24
C LEU A 126 9.79 11.00 -10.06
N ALA A 127 9.91 10.51 -8.82
CA ALA A 127 9.89 11.34 -7.63
C ALA A 127 11.04 12.38 -7.65
N ASP A 128 12.25 11.96 -8.02
CA ASP A 128 13.41 12.83 -8.15
C ASP A 128 13.21 13.91 -9.22
N ARG A 129 12.44 13.63 -10.28
CA ARG A 129 12.12 14.61 -11.33
C ARG A 129 10.99 15.56 -10.95
N LEU A 130 9.97 15.06 -10.25
CA LEU A 130 8.83 15.87 -9.82
C LEU A 130 9.20 16.79 -8.65
N ASN A 131 10.12 16.35 -7.79
CA ASN A 131 10.60 17.13 -6.66
C ASN A 131 12.12 17.06 -6.56
N PRO A 132 12.85 17.71 -7.49
CA PRO A 132 14.30 17.64 -7.47
C PRO A 132 14.80 18.26 -6.16
N PRO A 133 15.79 17.63 -5.49
CA PRO A 133 16.34 18.15 -4.23
C PRO A 133 16.90 19.55 -4.48
N GLY A 134 16.17 20.57 -4.02
CA GLY A 134 16.46 21.98 -4.29
C GLY A 134 15.38 22.77 -5.05
N ALA A 135 14.27 22.17 -5.49
CA ALA A 135 13.14 22.87 -6.10
C ALA A 135 12.23 23.62 -5.10
N GLY A 136 12.84 24.30 -4.14
CA GLY A 136 12.21 25.46 -3.53
C GLY A 136 12.16 26.59 -4.55
N GLY A 137 11.07 26.68 -5.34
CA GLY A 137 10.62 27.91 -6.00
C GLY A 137 11.53 28.59 -7.04
N GLY A 138 12.61 27.95 -7.49
CA GLY A 138 13.46 28.50 -8.56
C GLY A 138 12.90 28.14 -9.93
N SER A 139 12.45 29.13 -10.71
CA SER A 139 12.12 28.93 -12.13
C SER A 139 13.27 28.17 -12.84
N PRO A 140 12.98 27.17 -13.68
CA PRO A 140 14.01 26.42 -14.37
C PRO A 140 14.87 27.37 -15.19
N VAL A 141 16.17 27.42 -14.89
CA VAL A 141 17.12 28.24 -15.65
C VAL A 141 17.05 27.76 -17.10
N PRO A 142 16.62 28.60 -18.05
CA PRO A 142 16.48 28.20 -19.43
C PRO A 142 17.87 27.85 -19.96
N ARG A 143 18.12 26.56 -20.19
CA ARG A 143 19.29 26.05 -20.91
C ARG A 143 19.13 26.32 -22.40
N ARG A 144 18.92 27.58 -22.77
CA ARG A 144 19.10 27.97 -24.17
C ARG A 144 20.60 27.86 -24.45
N PRO A 145 21.03 27.12 -25.48
CA PRO A 145 22.40 27.19 -25.94
C PRO A 145 22.69 28.65 -26.26
N VAL A 146 23.56 29.27 -25.47
CA VAL A 146 24.09 30.59 -25.80
C VAL A 146 25.04 30.33 -26.96
N GLU A 147 24.72 30.83 -28.15
CA GLU A 147 25.71 30.92 -29.21
C GLU A 147 26.87 31.73 -28.64
N GLN A 148 27.94 31.03 -28.24
CA GLN A 148 29.22 31.67 -28.05
C GLN A 148 29.57 32.20 -29.43
N LEU A 149 29.32 33.49 -29.67
CA LEU A 149 29.91 34.23 -30.77
C LEU A 149 31.41 33.98 -30.67
N ARG A 150 31.88 33.01 -31.45
CA ARG A 150 33.30 32.76 -31.65
C ARG A 150 33.76 34.02 -32.36
N GLY A 151 34.33 34.94 -31.58
CA GLY A 151 34.81 36.21 -32.07
C GLY A 151 35.58 35.93 -33.35
N GLY A 152 35.11 36.50 -34.45
CA GLY A 152 35.80 36.39 -35.73
C GLY A 152 37.25 36.76 -35.49
N ALA A 153 38.16 35.96 -36.04
CA ALA A 153 39.58 36.29 -36.03
C ALA A 153 39.75 37.75 -36.51
N ASP A 154 40.62 38.49 -35.82
CA ASP A 154 40.92 39.87 -36.15
C ASP A 154 41.25 39.98 -37.65
N PRO A 155 40.55 40.81 -38.44
CA PRO A 155 40.73 40.89 -39.89
C PRO A 155 42.10 41.42 -40.30
N THR A 156 42.90 41.88 -39.33
CA THR A 156 44.30 42.29 -39.53
C THR A 156 45.30 41.15 -39.37
N THR A 157 44.84 39.96 -38.95
CA THR A 157 45.69 38.77 -38.89
C THR A 157 45.74 38.15 -40.29
N ASP A 158 46.95 37.97 -40.83
CA ASP A 158 47.14 37.22 -42.07
C ASP A 158 46.52 35.83 -41.94
N ALA A 159 45.72 35.44 -42.93
CA ALA A 159 45.04 34.15 -42.95
C ALA A 159 46.07 33.02 -42.77
N GLU A 160 45.92 32.19 -41.75
CA GLU A 160 46.74 31.00 -41.60
C GLU A 160 46.67 30.19 -42.91
N GLU A 161 47.85 29.92 -43.48
CA GLU A 161 48.01 29.30 -44.78
C GLU A 161 47.25 27.97 -44.84
N THR A 162 46.06 28.03 -45.42
CA THR A 162 45.09 26.92 -45.47
C THR A 162 45.42 26.01 -46.65
N ASP A 163 46.69 25.62 -46.78
CA ASP A 163 47.13 24.69 -47.80
C ASP A 163 46.78 23.26 -47.36
N PRO A 164 45.85 22.58 -48.07
CA PRO A 164 45.42 21.23 -47.70
C PRO A 164 46.59 20.23 -47.71
N ALA A 165 47.64 20.45 -48.51
CA ALA A 165 48.80 19.57 -48.57
C ALA A 165 49.62 19.62 -47.27
N LYS A 166 49.77 20.80 -46.66
CA LYS A 166 50.48 20.98 -45.38
C LYS A 166 49.68 20.40 -44.20
N LEU A 167 48.36 20.56 -44.21
CA LEU A 167 47.47 20.00 -43.16
C LEU A 167 47.49 18.47 -43.15
N ALA A 168 47.46 17.82 -44.32
CA ALA A 168 47.51 16.37 -44.43
C ALA A 168 48.80 15.76 -43.85
N GLY A 169 49.94 16.45 -44.00
CA GLY A 169 51.21 16.04 -43.41
C GLY A 169 51.24 16.14 -41.88
N LYS A 170 50.49 17.09 -41.30
CA LYS A 170 50.47 17.35 -39.85
C LYS A 170 49.60 16.35 -39.08
N VAL A 171 48.53 15.84 -39.69
CA VAL A 171 47.61 14.86 -39.07
C VAL A 171 48.24 13.46 -38.93
N ARG A 172 49.19 13.08 -39.79
CA ARG A 172 49.81 11.74 -39.75
C ARG A 172 50.93 11.56 -38.72
N ARG A 173 51.36 12.61 -38.02
CA ARG A 173 52.50 12.53 -37.07
C ARG A 173 52.07 12.44 -35.59
N GLY A 174 50.79 12.24 -35.32
CA GLY A 174 50.21 12.27 -33.97
C GLY A 174 49.61 10.95 -33.45
N PHE A 175 49.91 9.81 -34.08
CA PHE A 175 49.55 8.48 -33.59
C PHE A 175 50.79 7.63 -33.38
#